data_AF-A0A7V9HX54-F1
#
_entry.id   AF-A0A7V9HX54-F1
#
_cell.length_a   1.000
_cell.length_b   1.000
_cell.length_c   1.000
_cell.angle_alpha   90.00
_cell.angle_beta   90.00
_cell.angle_gamma   90.00
#
_symmetry.space_group_name_H-M   'P 1'
#
loop_
_entity.id
_entity.type
_entity.pdbx_description
1 polymer ?
#
loop_
_entity_poly.entity_id
_entity_poly.type
_entity_poly.pdbx_seq_one_letter_code
_entity_poly.pdbx_strand_id
1 'polypeptide(L)'
;MAIPNDSRGLRFPCECVSAGPGGYSDPWTEIARRKLLPSGTKEEILNLVAREPKTISQLAEALDLSPPSVHTHINDMMKSELLRESEEWEKKYPTERYYEPNFPVFRAEECAEFRTLCEEMAEQVVGLFERKRQKMERAFRRTGLSKQGWELSDVTQCLYANMYRSARTRLEQRGLLSPRKKHANGAEWIFWAEESETDAE
;
A
#
# COMPACT_ATOMS: atom_id res chain seq x y z
N MET A 1 17.44 18.14 4.56
CA MET A 1 18.00 19.33 3.87
C MET A 1 17.15 19.58 2.64
N ALA A 2 16.56 20.77 2.49
CA ALA A 2 15.78 21.11 1.31
C ALA A 2 16.73 21.40 0.13
N ILE A 3 16.45 20.82 -1.03
CA ILE A 3 17.18 21.09 -2.26
C ILE A 3 16.88 22.54 -2.68
N PRO A 4 17.89 23.40 -2.97
CA PRO A 4 17.66 24.77 -3.43
C PRO A 4 16.78 24.79 -4.69
N ASN A 5 15.78 25.70 -4.72
CA ASN A 5 14.77 25.82 -5.78
C ASN A 5 15.31 25.96 -7.22
N ASP A 6 16.58 26.29 -7.38
CA ASP A 6 17.22 26.52 -8.69
C ASP A 6 18.22 25.42 -9.11
N SER A 7 18.32 24.35 -8.31
CA SER A 7 19.15 23.20 -8.66
C SER A 7 18.32 22.15 -9.39
N ARG A 8 18.75 21.75 -10.60
CA ARG A 8 18.21 20.58 -11.32
C ARG A 8 18.63 19.30 -10.58
N GLY A 9 18.04 19.08 -9.41
CA GLY A 9 18.28 17.90 -8.59
C GLY A 9 17.75 16.64 -9.23
N LEU A 10 18.38 15.50 -8.91
CA LEU A 10 17.86 14.21 -9.29
C LEU A 10 16.51 13.99 -8.61
N ARG A 11 15.48 13.65 -9.41
CA ARG A 11 14.22 13.16 -8.87
C ARG A 11 14.31 11.66 -8.70
N PHE A 12 14.37 11.20 -7.46
CA PHE A 12 14.26 9.78 -7.16
C PHE A 12 12.76 9.42 -7.12
N PRO A 13 12.31 8.50 -7.99
CA PRO A 13 10.90 8.37 -8.26
C PRO A 13 10.16 7.44 -7.25
N CYS A 14 10.88 6.77 -6.34
CA CYS A 14 10.32 6.07 -5.19
C CYS A 14 10.25 6.99 -3.96
N GLU A 15 9.09 7.05 -3.32
CA GLU A 15 8.89 7.69 -2.00
C GLU A 15 9.74 7.01 -0.89
N CYS A 16 10.11 5.74 -1.09
CA CYS A 16 11.02 5.01 -0.20
C CYS A 16 12.47 5.51 -0.25
N VAL A 17 12.87 6.19 -1.34
CA VAL A 17 14.25 6.70 -1.56
C VAL A 17 14.29 8.24 -1.56
N SER A 18 13.17 8.91 -1.82
CA SER A 18 13.07 10.38 -1.86
C SER A 18 12.07 10.94 -0.86
N ALA A 19 12.51 11.92 -0.06
CA ALA A 19 11.61 12.72 0.79
C ALA A 19 10.82 13.80 0.01
N GLY A 20 11.00 13.88 -1.31
CA GLY A 20 10.29 14.85 -2.14
C GLY A 20 8.79 14.53 -2.22
N PRO A 21 7.90 15.54 -2.16
CA PRO A 21 6.47 15.33 -2.35
C PRO A 21 6.19 14.76 -3.75
N GLY A 22 5.25 13.80 -3.85
CA GLY A 22 4.87 13.18 -5.12
C GLY A 22 5.85 12.12 -5.64
N GLY A 23 6.67 11.53 -4.76
CA GLY A 23 7.21 10.19 -5.00
C GLY A 23 6.07 9.17 -4.99
N TYR A 24 6.31 7.97 -5.50
CA TYR A 24 5.27 6.95 -5.57
C TYR A 24 5.80 5.67 -4.96
N SER A 25 5.10 5.18 -3.95
CA SER A 25 5.44 3.95 -3.26
C SER A 25 4.19 3.19 -2.86
N ASP A 26 4.42 1.93 -2.49
CA ASP A 26 3.45 1.00 -1.93
C ASP A 26 2.54 1.71 -0.89
N PRO A 27 1.23 1.42 -0.85
CA PRO A 27 0.28 2.02 0.09
C PRO A 27 0.77 2.02 1.55
N TRP A 28 1.54 1.00 1.94
CA TRP A 28 2.08 0.81 3.28
C TRP A 28 3.40 1.55 3.55
N THR A 29 3.98 2.23 2.56
CA THR A 29 5.28 2.89 2.71
C THR A 29 5.24 4.00 3.76
N GLU A 30 4.15 4.76 3.86
CA GLU A 30 4.03 5.81 4.86
C GLU A 30 3.88 5.24 6.28
N ILE A 31 3.25 4.07 6.43
CA ILE A 31 3.18 3.29 7.69
C ILE A 31 4.56 2.80 8.09
N ALA A 32 5.31 2.22 7.14
CA ALA A 32 6.67 1.74 7.37
C ALA A 32 7.60 2.89 7.74
N ARG A 33 7.54 4.01 7.00
CA ARG A 33 8.37 5.21 7.25
C ARG A 33 8.10 5.83 8.61
N ARG A 34 6.84 5.83 9.04
CA ARG A 34 6.43 6.34 10.36
C ARG A 34 6.53 5.31 11.48
N LYS A 35 6.99 4.08 11.17
CA LYS A 35 7.11 2.98 12.12
C LYS A 35 5.80 2.69 12.87
N LEU A 36 4.68 2.72 12.16
CA LEU A 36 3.36 2.53 12.75
C LEU A 36 2.99 1.05 12.92
N LEU A 37 3.52 0.16 12.07
CA LEU A 37 3.29 -1.30 12.12
C LEU A 37 4.50 -2.21 12.47
N PRO A 38 5.76 -1.77 12.66
CA PRO A 38 6.93 -2.67 12.69
C PRO A 38 7.10 -3.50 13.99
N SER A 39 6.05 -3.64 14.80
CA SER A 39 6.05 -4.57 15.93
C SER A 39 5.24 -5.80 15.55
N GLY A 40 5.84 -7.01 15.64
CA GLY A 40 5.16 -8.27 15.34
C GLY A 40 3.80 -8.40 16.04
N THR A 41 3.69 -7.91 17.28
CA THR A 41 2.41 -7.89 18.02
C THR A 41 1.29 -7.08 17.34
N LYS A 42 1.60 -5.94 16.71
CA LYS A 42 0.56 -5.14 16.01
C LYS A 42 0.09 -5.83 14.73
N GLU A 43 1.01 -6.49 14.03
CA GLU A 43 0.70 -7.30 12.86
C GLU A 43 -0.18 -8.50 13.25
N GLU A 44 0.16 -9.20 14.33
CA GLU A 44 -0.65 -10.29 14.89
C GLU A 44 -2.04 -9.79 15.32
N ILE A 45 -2.13 -8.62 15.98
CA ILE A 45 -3.42 -8.01 16.31
C ILE A 45 -4.25 -7.77 15.05
N LEU A 46 -3.68 -7.17 13.99
CA LEU A 46 -4.39 -6.93 12.73
C LEU A 46 -4.90 -8.24 12.12
N ASN A 47 -4.07 -9.27 12.07
CA ASN A 47 -4.46 -10.56 11.51
C ASN A 47 -5.60 -11.21 12.32
N LEU A 48 -5.55 -11.13 13.65
CA LEU A 48 -6.61 -11.65 14.51
C LEU A 48 -7.93 -10.90 14.33
N VAL A 49 -7.90 -9.56 14.27
CA VAL A 49 -9.12 -8.76 14.13
C VAL A 49 -9.66 -8.73 12.70
N ALA A 50 -8.84 -9.05 11.69
CA ALA A 50 -9.25 -9.14 10.30
C ALA A 50 -10.17 -10.35 10.04
N ARG A 51 -9.90 -11.47 10.73
CA ARG A 51 -10.74 -12.68 10.66
C ARG A 51 -12.10 -12.45 11.32
N GLU A 52 -12.08 -11.79 12.47
CA GLU A 52 -13.28 -11.52 13.27
C GLU A 52 -12.98 -10.36 14.24
N PRO A 53 -13.89 -9.39 14.45
CA PRO A 53 -13.69 -8.35 15.46
C PRO A 53 -13.44 -8.93 16.85
N LYS A 54 -12.45 -8.39 17.59
CA LYS A 54 -12.09 -8.88 18.93
C LYS A 54 -11.99 -7.77 19.97
N THR A 55 -12.28 -8.12 21.21
CA THR A 55 -12.07 -7.26 22.39
C THR A 55 -10.61 -7.34 22.86
N ILE A 56 -10.20 -6.38 23.71
CA ILE A 56 -8.88 -6.40 24.36
C ILE A 56 -8.66 -7.68 25.15
N SER A 57 -9.67 -8.19 25.84
CA SER A 57 -9.55 -9.43 26.64
C SER A 57 -9.32 -10.65 25.75
N GLN A 58 -10.04 -10.77 24.63
CA GLN A 58 -9.85 -11.86 23.68
C GLN A 58 -8.48 -11.80 22.99
N LEU A 59 -8.02 -10.59 22.66
CA LEU A 59 -6.68 -10.40 22.10
C LEU A 59 -5.57 -10.71 23.12
N ALA A 60 -5.75 -10.32 24.38
CA ALA A 60 -4.83 -10.63 25.46
C ALA A 60 -4.68 -12.14 25.66
N GLU A 61 -5.80 -12.87 25.64
CA GLU A 61 -5.81 -14.33 25.70
C GLU A 61 -5.14 -14.96 24.46
N ALA A 62 -5.50 -14.52 23.25
CA ALA A 62 -4.96 -15.09 22.01
C ALA A 62 -3.45 -14.86 21.82
N LEU A 63 -2.91 -13.77 22.35
CA LEU A 63 -1.50 -13.39 22.20
C LEU A 63 -0.64 -13.78 23.40
N ASP A 64 -1.22 -14.37 24.46
CA ASP A 64 -0.55 -14.61 25.75
C ASP A 64 0.09 -13.33 26.33
N LEU A 65 -0.65 -12.22 26.27
CA LEU A 65 -0.22 -10.90 26.73
C LEU A 65 -1.12 -10.37 27.84
N SER A 66 -0.57 -9.49 28.67
CA SER A 66 -1.38 -8.80 29.67
C SER A 66 -2.38 -7.82 29.03
N PRO A 67 -3.62 -7.68 29.56
CA PRO A 67 -4.60 -6.72 29.04
C PRO A 67 -4.09 -5.27 28.95
N PRO A 68 -3.29 -4.73 29.90
CA PRO A 68 -2.70 -3.40 29.76
C PRO A 68 -1.73 -3.26 28.58
N SER A 69 -0.99 -4.32 28.24
CA SER A 69 -0.08 -4.34 27.09
C SER A 69 -0.87 -4.26 25.79
N VAL A 70 -1.90 -5.10 25.64
CA VAL A 70 -2.78 -5.08 24.46
C VAL A 70 -3.50 -3.74 24.35
N HIS A 71 -4.03 -3.21 25.45
CA HIS A 71 -4.66 -1.88 25.48
C HIS A 71 -3.72 -0.77 24.96
N THR A 72 -2.41 -0.87 25.25
CA THR A 72 -1.42 0.09 24.75
C THR A 72 -1.27 0.00 23.23
N HIS A 73 -1.18 -1.22 22.68
CA HIS A 73 -1.10 -1.43 21.23
C HIS A 73 -2.38 -0.98 20.51
N ILE A 74 -3.56 -1.34 21.03
CA ILE A 74 -4.85 -0.95 20.45
C ILE A 74 -4.99 0.56 20.41
N ASN A 75 -4.68 1.28 21.49
CA ASN A 75 -4.77 2.74 21.49
C ASN A 75 -3.84 3.39 20.47
N ASP A 76 -2.63 2.86 20.31
CA ASP A 76 -1.70 3.36 19.31
C ASP A 76 -2.22 3.10 17.89
N MET A 77 -2.74 1.91 17.63
CA MET A 77 -3.31 1.54 16.33
C MET A 77 -4.57 2.33 15.97
N MET A 78 -5.43 2.61 16.95
CA MET A 78 -6.59 3.50 16.81
C MET A 78 -6.17 4.94 16.49
N LYS A 79 -5.15 5.46 17.20
CA LYS A 79 -4.58 6.80 16.92
C LYS A 79 -3.94 6.88 15.53
N SER A 80 -3.37 5.78 15.06
CA SER A 80 -2.84 5.68 13.70
C SER A 80 -3.89 5.31 12.65
N GLU A 81 -5.17 5.20 13.04
CA GLU A 81 -6.31 4.86 12.17
C GLU A 81 -6.13 3.51 11.43
N LEU A 82 -5.36 2.60 12.01
CA LEU A 82 -5.23 1.21 11.53
C LEU A 82 -6.42 0.35 11.99
N LEU A 83 -6.99 0.70 13.13
CA LEU A 83 -8.17 0.05 13.71
C LEU A 83 -9.32 1.04 13.83
N ARG A 84 -10.54 0.49 13.89
CA ARG A 84 -11.76 1.17 14.30
C ARG A 84 -12.52 0.29 15.30
N GLU A 85 -13.44 0.90 16.05
CA GLU A 85 -14.41 0.12 16.84
C GLU A 85 -15.46 -0.46 15.88
N SER A 86 -15.78 -1.75 16.04
CA SER A 86 -16.82 -2.42 15.25
C SER A 86 -18.20 -1.97 15.75
N GLU A 87 -18.98 -1.37 14.85
CA GLU A 87 -20.34 -0.91 15.13
C GLU A 87 -21.38 -2.04 14.99
N GLU A 88 -21.08 -3.03 14.14
CA GLU A 88 -22.01 -4.07 13.70
C GLU A 88 -21.98 -5.33 14.58
N TRP A 89 -20.95 -5.49 15.42
CA TRP A 89 -20.78 -6.68 16.25
C TRP A 89 -21.72 -6.72 17.46
N GLU A 90 -22.36 -7.87 17.68
CA GLU A 90 -23.30 -8.05 18.78
C GLU A 90 -22.57 -8.03 20.14
N LYS A 91 -22.87 -7.01 20.94
CA LYS A 91 -22.25 -6.82 22.27
C LYS A 91 -23.00 -7.64 23.30
N LYS A 92 -22.26 -8.48 24.07
CA LYS A 92 -22.84 -9.18 25.22
C LYS A 92 -23.02 -8.23 26.41
N TYR A 93 -22.14 -7.24 26.54
CA TYR A 93 -22.22 -6.21 27.56
C TYR A 93 -22.05 -4.80 26.97
N PRO A 94 -22.76 -3.76 27.46
CA PRO A 94 -22.70 -2.40 26.90
C PRO A 94 -21.30 -1.76 26.89
N THR A 95 -20.40 -2.23 27.75
CA THR A 95 -19.03 -1.73 27.89
C THR A 95 -18.03 -2.43 26.98
N GLU A 96 -18.42 -3.54 26.32
CA GLU A 96 -17.54 -4.25 25.40
C GLU A 96 -17.30 -3.42 24.13
N ARG A 97 -16.02 -3.37 23.74
CA ARG A 97 -15.57 -2.74 22.51
C ARG A 97 -14.84 -3.79 21.69
N TYR A 98 -15.37 -4.06 20.51
CA TYR A 98 -14.76 -4.91 19.51
C TYR A 98 -13.99 -4.04 18.54
N TYR A 99 -12.82 -4.48 18.12
CA TYR A 99 -11.94 -3.76 17.21
C TYR A 99 -11.78 -4.55 15.92
N GLU A 100 -11.70 -3.83 14.81
CA GLU A 100 -11.51 -4.37 13.45
C GLU A 100 -10.62 -3.44 12.61
N PRO A 101 -10.05 -3.92 11.50
CA PRO A 101 -9.28 -3.07 10.59
C PRO A 101 -10.11 -1.89 10.09
N ASN A 102 -9.49 -0.71 10.01
CA ASN A 102 -10.13 0.49 9.43
C ASN A 102 -9.90 0.58 7.90
N PHE A 103 -9.74 -0.57 7.26
CA PHE A 103 -9.47 -0.71 5.83
C PHE A 103 -9.97 -2.07 5.34
N PRO A 104 -10.29 -2.21 4.05
CA PRO A 104 -10.75 -3.49 3.50
C PRO A 104 -9.66 -4.57 3.61
N VAL A 105 -10.07 -5.75 4.08
CA VAL A 105 -9.27 -6.98 4.01
C VAL A 105 -9.98 -7.90 3.03
N PHE A 106 -9.32 -8.23 1.92
CA PHE A 106 -9.86 -9.16 0.93
C PHE A 106 -9.55 -10.58 1.36
N ARG A 107 -10.60 -11.41 1.44
CA ARG A 107 -10.43 -12.84 1.70
C ARG A 107 -9.85 -13.55 0.49
N ALA A 108 -9.20 -14.69 0.73
CA ALA A 108 -8.55 -15.45 -0.33
C ALA A 108 -9.51 -15.81 -1.49
N GLU A 109 -10.75 -16.18 -1.18
CA GLU A 109 -11.80 -16.48 -2.13
C GLU A 109 -12.30 -15.25 -2.91
N GLU A 110 -12.37 -14.08 -2.26
CA GLU A 110 -12.78 -12.82 -2.89
C GLU A 110 -11.69 -12.34 -3.86
N CYS A 111 -10.42 -12.62 -3.55
CA CYS A 111 -9.30 -12.24 -4.41
C CYS A 111 -9.27 -13.01 -5.73
N ALA A 112 -9.79 -14.24 -5.83
CA ALA A 112 -9.58 -15.09 -7.00
C ALA A 112 -10.12 -14.48 -8.31
N GLU A 113 -11.33 -13.89 -8.26
CA GLU A 113 -11.92 -13.22 -9.42
C GLU A 113 -11.14 -11.94 -9.79
N PHE A 114 -10.74 -11.15 -8.79
CA PHE A 114 -9.93 -9.95 -9.01
C PHE A 114 -8.53 -10.28 -9.54
N ARG A 115 -7.91 -11.39 -9.10
CA ARG A 115 -6.61 -11.86 -9.60
C ARG A 115 -6.68 -12.17 -11.09
N THR A 116 -7.70 -12.92 -11.51
CA THR A 116 -7.91 -13.24 -12.93
C THR A 116 -8.02 -11.97 -13.77
N LEU A 117 -8.83 -10.99 -13.31
CA LEU A 117 -8.96 -9.71 -13.99
C LEU A 117 -7.63 -8.92 -14.03
N CYS A 118 -6.86 -8.95 -12.93
CA CYS A 118 -5.54 -8.33 -12.85
C CYS A 118 -4.55 -8.96 -13.84
N GLU A 119 -4.56 -10.28 -14.00
CA GLU A 119 -3.73 -10.99 -14.97
C GLU A 119 -4.11 -10.63 -16.41
N GLU A 120 -5.40 -10.58 -16.73
CA GLU A 120 -5.88 -10.12 -18.05
C GLU A 120 -5.41 -8.69 -18.36
N MET A 121 -5.49 -7.79 -17.38
CA MET A 121 -4.99 -6.41 -17.53
C MET A 121 -3.47 -6.37 -17.67
N ALA A 122 -2.74 -7.21 -16.94
CA ALA A 122 -1.29 -7.31 -17.03
C ALA A 122 -0.85 -7.74 -18.44
N GLU A 123 -1.55 -8.71 -19.04
CA GLU A 123 -1.27 -9.18 -20.40
C GLU A 123 -1.48 -8.07 -21.45
N GLN A 124 -2.49 -7.20 -21.25
CA GLN A 124 -2.66 -6.03 -22.11
C GLN A 124 -1.49 -5.05 -22.01
N VAL A 125 -0.89 -4.90 -20.82
CA VAL A 125 0.31 -4.09 -20.61
C VAL A 125 1.51 -4.73 -21.29
N VAL A 126 1.71 -6.05 -21.16
CA VAL A 126 2.77 -6.79 -21.87
C VAL A 126 2.65 -6.56 -23.38
N GLY A 127 1.49 -6.83 -23.96
CA GLY A 127 1.25 -6.61 -25.38
C GLY A 127 1.43 -5.14 -25.80
N LEU A 128 1.13 -4.18 -24.92
CA LEU A 128 1.43 -2.76 -25.19
C LEU A 128 2.93 -2.51 -25.32
N PHE A 129 3.74 -3.08 -24.43
CA PHE A 129 5.21 -2.96 -24.48
C PHE A 129 5.78 -3.58 -25.74
N GLU A 130 5.34 -4.77 -26.09
CA GLU A 130 5.75 -5.47 -27.32
C GLU A 130 5.44 -4.61 -28.56
N ARG A 131 4.19 -4.14 -28.70
CA ARG A 131 3.76 -3.29 -29.82
C ARG A 131 4.51 -1.96 -29.88
N LYS A 132 4.96 -1.42 -28.75
CA LYS A 132 5.67 -0.14 -28.70
C LYS A 132 7.19 -0.27 -28.70
N ARG A 133 7.75 -1.49 -28.67
CA ARG A 133 9.19 -1.75 -28.56
C ARG A 133 10.04 -0.96 -29.56
N GLN A 134 9.72 -1.05 -30.85
CA GLN A 134 10.46 -0.31 -31.89
C GLN A 134 10.37 1.21 -31.73
N LYS A 135 9.25 1.74 -31.20
CA LYS A 135 9.11 3.17 -30.92
C LYS A 135 9.97 3.57 -29.72
N MET A 136 10.05 2.72 -28.70
CA MET A 136 10.94 2.92 -27.55
C MET A 136 12.41 2.93 -27.99
N GLU A 137 12.83 1.99 -28.83
CA GLU A 137 14.19 1.95 -29.39
C GLU A 137 14.54 3.21 -30.18
N ARG A 138 13.63 3.67 -31.05
CA ARG A 138 13.82 4.92 -31.79
C ARG A 138 13.89 6.13 -30.86
N ALA A 139 13.10 6.18 -29.81
CA ALA A 139 13.16 7.26 -28.83
C ALA A 139 14.48 7.22 -28.05
N PHE A 140 14.92 6.05 -27.61
CA PHE A 140 16.18 5.84 -26.89
C PHE A 140 17.39 6.30 -27.70
N ARG A 141 17.46 5.94 -29.00
CA ARG A 141 18.54 6.38 -29.91
C ARG A 141 18.63 7.89 -30.09
N ARG A 142 17.54 8.63 -29.83
CA ARG A 142 17.53 10.10 -29.89
C ARG A 142 18.02 10.75 -28.60
N THR A 143 18.22 9.98 -27.53
CA THR A 143 18.77 10.46 -26.27
C THR A 143 20.31 10.46 -26.30
N GLY A 144 20.93 11.15 -25.34
CA GLY A 144 22.37 11.06 -25.09
C GLY A 144 22.81 9.78 -24.38
N LEU A 145 21.88 8.94 -23.89
CA LEU A 145 22.18 7.80 -23.03
C LEU A 145 22.98 6.71 -23.75
N SER A 146 22.66 6.46 -25.02
CA SER A 146 23.44 5.54 -25.86
C SER A 146 24.92 5.95 -25.98
N LYS A 147 25.20 7.25 -26.07
CA LYS A 147 26.57 7.79 -26.13
C LYS A 147 27.30 7.69 -24.78
N GLN A 148 26.57 7.49 -23.70
CA GLN A 148 27.10 7.30 -22.35
C GLN A 148 27.29 5.81 -22.01
N GLY A 149 27.08 4.90 -22.97
CA GLY A 149 27.27 3.46 -22.78
C GLY A 149 26.06 2.72 -22.22
N TRP A 150 24.92 3.39 -22.07
CA TRP A 150 23.69 2.71 -21.64
C TRP A 150 22.99 2.02 -22.81
N GLU A 151 22.23 0.98 -22.47
CA GLU A 151 21.34 0.24 -23.35
C GLU A 151 19.87 0.57 -23.08
N LEU A 152 18.99 0.17 -24.00
CA LEU A 152 17.55 0.34 -23.80
C LEU A 152 17.05 -0.45 -22.58
N SER A 153 17.59 -1.65 -22.34
CA SER A 153 17.33 -2.51 -21.19
C SER A 153 17.43 -1.74 -19.87
N ASP A 154 18.47 -0.90 -19.73
CA ASP A 154 18.76 -0.13 -18.52
C ASP A 154 17.67 0.90 -18.18
N VAL A 155 16.90 1.34 -19.18
CA VAL A 155 15.84 2.34 -18.99
C VAL A 155 14.44 1.75 -19.03
N THR A 156 14.26 0.47 -19.33
CA THR A 156 12.93 -0.15 -19.43
C THR A 156 12.13 -0.03 -18.14
N GLN A 157 12.78 -0.22 -16.99
CA GLN A 157 12.15 -0.03 -15.67
C GLN A 157 11.71 1.41 -15.42
N CYS A 158 12.51 2.39 -15.88
CA CYS A 158 12.13 3.80 -15.82
C CYS A 158 10.90 4.09 -16.70
N LEU A 159 10.85 3.51 -17.91
CA LEU A 159 9.71 3.65 -18.81
C LEU A 159 8.44 3.02 -18.23
N TYR A 160 8.54 1.82 -17.67
CA TYR A 160 7.44 1.14 -16.99
C TYR A 160 6.92 1.96 -15.80
N ALA A 161 7.80 2.39 -14.90
CA ALA A 161 7.41 3.21 -13.75
C ALA A 161 6.72 4.52 -14.17
N ASN A 162 7.20 5.18 -15.21
CA ASN A 162 6.60 6.43 -15.70
C ASN A 162 5.24 6.21 -16.39
N MET A 163 5.09 5.12 -17.14
CA MET A 163 3.82 4.71 -17.72
C MET A 163 2.80 4.41 -16.62
N TYR A 164 3.17 3.59 -15.64
CA TYR A 164 2.30 3.20 -14.54
C TYR A 164 1.79 4.42 -13.76
N ARG A 165 2.67 5.35 -13.37
CA ARG A 165 2.27 6.60 -12.70
C ARG A 165 1.30 7.42 -13.54
N SER A 166 1.62 7.56 -14.82
CA SER A 166 0.79 8.25 -15.80
C SER A 166 -0.59 7.62 -15.96
N ALA A 167 -0.68 6.29 -15.91
CA ALA A 167 -1.94 5.57 -15.95
C ALA A 167 -2.76 5.81 -14.68
N ARG A 168 -2.16 5.65 -13.50
CA ARG A 168 -2.80 5.93 -12.21
C ARG A 168 -3.39 7.33 -12.13
N THR A 169 -2.60 8.38 -12.43
CA THR A 169 -3.11 9.76 -12.40
C THR A 169 -4.32 9.94 -13.31
N ARG A 170 -4.31 9.31 -14.49
CA ARG A 170 -5.45 9.36 -15.41
C ARG A 170 -6.65 8.57 -14.89
N LEU A 171 -6.43 7.44 -14.23
CA LEU A 171 -7.50 6.65 -13.60
C LEU A 171 -8.15 7.44 -12.46
N GLU A 172 -7.36 8.09 -11.61
CA GLU A 172 -7.84 8.97 -10.54
C GLU A 172 -8.64 10.16 -11.11
N GLN A 173 -8.11 10.85 -12.12
CA GLN A 173 -8.81 11.95 -12.81
C GLN A 173 -10.12 11.53 -13.47
N ARG A 174 -10.24 10.26 -13.86
CA ARG A 174 -11.44 9.69 -14.48
C ARG A 174 -12.39 9.06 -13.46
N GLY A 175 -12.07 9.10 -12.17
CA GLY A 175 -12.88 8.50 -11.11
C GLY A 175 -12.86 6.96 -11.10
N LEU A 176 -11.92 6.34 -11.81
CA LEU A 176 -11.73 4.88 -11.84
C LEU A 176 -10.80 4.38 -10.72
N LEU A 177 -10.05 5.28 -10.09
CA LEU A 177 -9.28 5.03 -8.87
C LEU A 177 -9.58 6.12 -7.85
N SER A 178 -9.70 5.73 -6.58
CA SER A 178 -9.80 6.71 -5.50
C SER A 178 -8.44 7.40 -5.28
N PRO A 179 -8.41 8.73 -5.06
CA PRO A 179 -7.17 9.40 -4.66
C PRO A 179 -6.82 9.06 -3.20
N ARG A 180 -5.56 9.29 -2.82
CA ARG A 180 -5.12 9.13 -1.42
C ARG A 180 -5.96 10.04 -0.51
N LYS A 181 -6.42 9.49 0.62
CA LYS A 181 -7.08 10.27 1.67
C LYS A 181 -6.06 10.67 2.71
N LYS A 182 -6.13 11.92 3.18
CA LYS A 182 -5.34 12.39 4.31
C LYS A 182 -6.08 12.03 5.60
N HIS A 183 -5.41 11.30 6.46
CA HIS A 183 -5.94 10.80 7.72
C HIS A 183 -5.56 11.71 8.90
N ALA A 184 -6.21 11.56 10.05
CA ALA A 184 -6.01 12.44 11.21
C ALA A 184 -4.57 12.40 11.73
N ASN A 185 -3.90 11.26 11.59
CA ASN A 185 -2.47 11.13 11.90
C ASN A 185 -1.53 11.85 10.90
N GLY A 186 -2.08 12.48 9.85
CA GLY A 186 -1.36 13.21 8.81
C GLY A 186 -0.69 12.31 7.77
N ALA A 187 -0.93 11.01 7.78
CA ALA A 187 -0.53 10.09 6.73
C ALA A 187 -1.54 10.13 5.58
N GLU A 188 -1.08 9.94 4.35
CA GLU A 188 -1.93 9.91 3.15
C GLU A 188 -1.90 8.50 2.56
N TRP A 189 -3.00 7.78 2.69
CA TRP A 189 -3.06 6.37 2.29
C TRP A 189 -4.46 5.90 1.89
N ILE A 190 -4.48 4.80 1.14
CA ILE A 190 -5.65 3.98 0.79
C ILE A 190 -5.20 2.56 1.14
N PHE A 191 -5.54 2.06 2.32
CA PHE A 191 -5.08 0.74 2.73
C PHE A 191 -6.04 -0.33 2.20
N TRP A 192 -5.46 -1.48 1.92
CA TRP A 192 -6.11 -2.76 1.87
C TRP A 192 -5.08 -3.81 2.30
N ALA A 193 -5.56 -4.96 2.79
CA ALA A 193 -4.74 -6.14 2.99
C ALA A 193 -5.40 -7.33 2.28
N GLU A 194 -4.61 -8.36 2.01
CA GLU A 194 -5.06 -9.61 1.38
C GLU A 194 -4.65 -10.75 2.31
N GLU A 195 -5.55 -11.71 2.53
CA GLU A 195 -5.19 -12.93 3.24
C GLU A 195 -4.19 -13.75 2.43
N SER A 196 -3.23 -14.38 3.12
CA SER A 196 -2.27 -15.26 2.45
C SER A 196 -2.99 -16.54 2.01
N GLU A 197 -2.65 -17.06 0.82
CA GLU A 197 -3.19 -18.34 0.33
C GLU A 197 -2.87 -19.52 1.28
N THR A 198 -1.86 -19.36 2.14
CA THR A 198 -1.40 -20.37 3.10
C THR A 198 -2.17 -20.42 4.41
N ASP A 199 -3.00 -19.42 4.72
CA ASP A 199 -3.74 -19.34 5.99
C ASP A 199 -5.21 -19.79 5.89
N ALA A 200 -5.64 -20.31 4.72
CA ALA A 200 -7.00 -20.75 4.44
C ALA A 200 -7.25 -22.24 4.77
N GLU A 201 -6.81 -22.69 5.96
CA GLU A 201 -7.13 -24.02 6.51
C GLU A 201 -8.18 -23.97 7.63
#